data_AF-A0A1V2ZXX2-F1
#
_entry.id   AF-A0A1V2ZXX2-F1
#
_cell.length_a   1.000
_cell.length_b   1.000
_cell.length_c   1.000
_cell.angle_alpha   90.00
_cell.angle_beta   90.00
_cell.angle_gamma   90.00
#
_symmetry.space_group_name_H-M   'P 1'
#
loop_
_entity.id
_entity.type
_entity.pdbx_description
1 polymer ?
#
loop_
_entity_poly.entity_id
_entity_poly.type
_entity_poly.pdbx_seq_one_letter_code
_entity_poly.pdbx_strand_id
1 'polypeptide(L)' 'MNLVKAENGEIVIRMPVAEASDALYTLHNRADDLDDCEDLTEALEAAGVPMPEEEHHRRYEYMPPVD' A
#
# COMPACT_ATOMS: atom_id res chain seq x y z
N MET A 1 -0.37 12.84 1.33
CA MET A 1 -0.75 12.83 -0.12
C MET A 1 -1.01 14.24 -0.71
N ASN A 2 -0.47 14.57 -1.89
CA ASN A 2 -0.76 15.78 -2.68
C ASN A 2 -1.15 15.39 -4.11
N LEU A 3 -2.31 15.83 -4.61
CA LEU A 3 -2.72 15.62 -6.00
C LEU A 3 -2.37 16.85 -6.84
N VAL A 4 -1.55 16.65 -7.87
CA VAL A 4 -1.19 17.69 -8.83
C VAL A 4 -1.76 17.29 -10.19
N LYS A 5 -2.60 18.15 -10.77
CA LYS A 5 -3.06 17.97 -12.14
C LYS A 5 -1.91 18.36 -13.07
N ALA A 6 -1.40 17.40 -13.83
CA ALA A 6 -0.38 17.67 -14.84
C ALA A 6 -1.04 18.28 -16.10
N GLU A 7 -0.28 19.12 -16.82
CA GLU A 7 -0.79 19.89 -17.96
C GLU A 7 -1.25 19.01 -19.15
N ASN A 8 -0.81 17.76 -19.18
CA ASN A 8 -1.17 16.73 -20.15
C ASN A 8 -2.50 16.01 -19.84
N GLY A 9 -3.21 16.39 -18.76
CA GLY A 9 -4.46 15.74 -18.35
C GLY A 9 -4.26 14.54 -17.43
N GLU A 10 -3.02 14.20 -17.08
CA GLU A 10 -2.70 13.16 -16.10
C GLU A 10 -2.84 13.69 -14.66
N ILE A 11 -3.19 12.80 -13.74
CA ILE A 11 -3.22 13.09 -12.31
C ILE A 11 -1.93 12.54 -11.70
N VAL A 12 -1.04 13.44 -11.27
CA VAL A 12 0.19 13.06 -10.57
C VAL A 12 -0.08 13.07 -9.08
N ILE A 13 -0.04 11.89 -8.47
CA ILE A 13 -0.19 11.75 -7.02
C ILE A 13 1.20 11.71 -6.39
N ARG A 14 1.52 12.70 -5.56
CA ARG A 14 2.75 12.73 -4.76
C ARG A 14 2.42 12.26 -3.35
N MET A 15 2.97 11.13 -2.94
CA MET A 15 2.80 10.60 -1.58
C MET A 15 4.15 10.15 -1.00
N PRO A 16 4.30 10.14 0.34
CA PRO A 16 5.43 9.52 1.01
C PRO A 16 5.57 8.04 0.63
N VAL A 17 6.80 7.52 0.61
CA VAL A 17 7.08 6.11 0.25
C VAL A 17 6.30 5.14 1.13
N ALA A 18 6.18 5.40 2.44
CA ALA A 18 5.40 4.55 3.35
C ALA A 18 3.91 4.50 2.97
N GLU A 19 3.30 5.63 2.61
CA GLU A 19 1.90 5.67 2.13
C GLU A 19 1.76 4.91 0.79
N ALA A 20 2.77 4.98 -0.09
CA ALA A 20 2.77 4.25 -1.35
C ALA A 20 2.88 2.73 -1.15
N SER A 21 3.71 2.30 -0.19
CA SER A 21 3.84 0.89 0.20
C SER A 21 2.52 0.34 0.73
N ASP A 22 1.84 1.06 1.62
CA ASP A 22 0.53 0.65 2.15
C ASP A 22 -0.55 0.61 1.06
N ALA A 23 -0.51 1.57 0.13
CA ALA A 23 -1.42 1.59 -1.02
C ALA A 23 -1.17 0.38 -1.92
N LEU A 24 0.09 0.06 -2.25
CA LEU A 24 0.44 -1.11 -3.06
C LEU A 24 -0.01 -2.41 -2.38
N TYR A 25 0.22 -2.55 -1.08
CA TYR A 25 -0.23 -3.71 -0.30
C TYR A 25 -1.75 -3.87 -0.30
N THR A 26 -2.48 -2.76 -0.17
CA THR A 26 -3.95 -2.78 -0.20
C THR A 26 -4.47 -3.14 -1.58
N LEU A 27 -3.87 -2.61 -2.63
CA LEU A 27 -4.20 -2.94 -4.02
C LEU A 27 -3.95 -4.41 -4.30
N HIS A 28 -2.80 -4.94 -3.89
CA HIS A 28 -2.45 -6.35 -4.10
C HIS A 28 -3.38 -7.30 -3.32
N ASN A 29 -3.79 -6.94 -2.09
CA ASN A 29 -4.69 -7.77 -1.28
C ASN A 29 -6.16 -7.70 -1.69
N ARG A 30 -6.56 -6.64 -2.41
CA ARG A 30 -7.93 -6.43 -2.87
C ARG A 30 -8.03 -6.44 -4.39
N ALA A 31 -6.99 -6.90 -5.09
CA ALA A 31 -6.95 -6.92 -6.55
C ALA A 31 -8.13 -7.72 -7.12
N ASP A 32 -8.47 -8.85 -6.49
CA ASP A 32 -9.62 -9.69 -6.86
C ASP A 32 -10.98 -8.97 -6.69
N ASP A 33 -11.07 -7.99 -5.78
CA ASP A 33 -12.28 -7.17 -5.56
C ASP A 33 -12.30 -5.89 -6.42
N LEU A 34 -11.15 -5.51 -6.99
CA LEU A 34 -10.87 -4.24 -7.64
C LEU A 34 -10.42 -4.45 -9.09
N ASP A 35 -11.19 -5.24 -9.86
CA ASP A 35 -11.01 -5.74 -11.25
C ASP A 35 -10.34 -4.78 -12.28
N ASP A 36 -10.18 -3.48 -11.96
CA ASP A 36 -9.59 -2.42 -12.80
C ASP A 36 -8.34 -1.72 -12.18
N CYS A 37 -7.67 -2.29 -11.17
CA CYS A 37 -6.52 -1.66 -10.49
C CYS A 37 -5.12 -2.18 -10.89
N GLU A 38 -5.04 -2.99 -11.95
CA GLU A 38 -3.79 -3.58 -12.45
C GLU A 38 -2.78 -2.49 -12.86
N ASP A 39 -3.21 -1.47 -13.62
CA ASP A 39 -2.38 -0.34 -14.06
C ASP A 39 -1.71 0.41 -12.90
N LEU A 40 -2.43 0.59 -11.78
CA LEU A 40 -1.91 1.30 -10.60
C LEU A 40 -0.90 0.45 -9.83
N THR A 41 -1.15 -0.86 -9.77
CA THR A 41 -0.25 -1.84 -9.14
C THR A 41 1.07 -1.89 -9.90
N GLU A 42 1.01 -2.05 -11.23
CA GLU A 42 2.20 -2.05 -12.10
C GLU A 42 2.99 -0.73 -12.00
N ALA A 43 2.31 0.42 -11.95
CA ALA A 43 2.97 1.72 -11.83
C ALA A 43 3.75 1.88 -10.52
N LEU A 44 3.22 1.33 -9.42
CA LEU A 44 3.87 1.37 -8.11
C LEU A 44 5.06 0.40 -8.04
N GLU A 45 4.94 -0.79 -8.63
CA GLU A 45 6.06 -1.74 -8.75
C GLU A 45 7.19 -1.17 -9.63
N ALA A 46 6.85 -0.59 -10.78
CA ALA A 46 7.82 0.05 -11.69
C ALA A 46 8.53 1.24 -11.05
N ALA A 47 7.86 1.95 -10.13
CA ALA A 47 8.46 3.01 -9.33
C ALA A 47 9.38 2.50 -8.21
N GLY A 48 9.48 1.19 -8.02
CA GLY A 48 10.33 0.56 -7.00
C GLY A 48 9.79 0.73 -5.57
N VAL A 49 8.47 0.88 -5.42
CA VAL A 49 7.83 0.97 -4.11
C VAL A 49 7.98 -0.39 -3.40
N PRO A 50 8.61 -0.44 -2.21
CA PRO A 50 8.75 -1.70 -1.49
C PRO A 50 7.39 -2.14 -0.96
N MET A 51 7.09 -3.43 -1.08
CA MET A 51 5.97 -4.01 -0.34
C MET A 51 6.26 -3.94 1.16
N PRO A 52 5.31 -3.47 1.98
CA PRO A 52 5.49 -3.52 3.42
C PRO A 52 5.62 -4.99 3.82
N GLU A 53 6.62 -5.27 4.67
CA GLU A 53 6.71 -6.58 5.30
C GLU A 53 5.42 -6.79 6.08
N GLU A 54 4.74 -7.93 5.88
CA GLU A 54 3.61 -8.29 6.72
C GLU A 54 4.06 -8.15 8.17
N GLU A 55 3.43 -7.22 8.91
CA GLU A 55 3.61 -7.16 10.35
C GLU A 55 3.13 -8.49 10.89
N HIS A 56 4.08 -9.40 11.10
CA HIS A 56 3.90 -10.60 11.91
C HIS A 56 3.66 -10.10 13.34
N HIS A 57 2.44 -9.62 13.59
CA HIS A 57 1.88 -9.45 14.90
C HIS A 57 1.87 -10.83 15.53
N ARG A 58 2.99 -11.20 16.17
CA ARG A 58 3.02 -12.31 17.10
C ARG A 58 1.91 -11.99 18.08
N ARG A 59 0.83 -12.76 18.05
CA ARG A 59 -0.15 -12.80 19.12
C ARG A 59 0.64 -13.11 20.39
N TYR A 60 0.94 -12.07 21.16
CA TYR A 60 1.37 -12.27 22.54
C TYR A 60 0.13 -12.83 23.23
N GLU A 61 0.10 -14.15 23.41
CA GLU A 61 -0.85 -14.75 24.33
C GLU A 61 -0.65 -14.08 25.68
N TYR A 62 -1.69 -13.39 26.14
CA TYR A 62 -1.69 -12.77 27.45
C TYR A 62 -1.52 -13.86 28.49
N MET A 63 -0.38 -13.83 29.20
CA MET A 63 -0.16 -14.68 30.36
C MET A 63 -0.74 -13.96 31.57
N PRO A 64 -1.77 -14.51 32.25
CA PRO A 64 -2.31 -13.90 33.44
C PRO A 64 -1.24 -13.84 34.55
N PRO A 65 -1.24 -12.80 35.40
CA PRO A 65 -0.30 -12.69 36.50
C PRO A 65 -0.47 -13.88 37.45
N VAL A 66 0.64 -14.45 37.88
CA VAL A 66 0.68 -15.55 38.86
C VAL A 66 0.51 -14.93 40.25
N ASP A 67 -0.52 -15.36 40.98
CA ASP A 67 -0.76 -15.03 42.40
C ASP A 67 0.35 -15.57 43.31
#